data_AF-A0A6M3M1M8-F1
#
_entry.id   AF-A0A6M3M1M8-F1
#
_cell.length_a   1.000
_cell.length_b   1.000
_cell.length_c   1.000
_cell.angle_alpha   90.00
_cell.angle_beta   90.00
_cell.angle_gamma   90.00
#
_symmetry.space_group_name_H-M   'P 1'
#
loop_
_entity.id
_entity.type
_entity.pdbx_description
1 polymer ?
#
loop_
_entity_poly.entity_id
_entity_poly.type
_entity_poly.pdbx_seq_one_letter_code
_entity_poly.pdbx_strand_id
1 'polypeptide(L)'
;MIDLQQFAFMVAAYLLGMAFAGSFLGRRWMGTVDIFLHRLFRIEITMRQYFYWRYVMGIANPPKPKAFKRAEGMEKILLNLLTRSSE
;
A
#
# COMPACT_ATOMS: atom_id res chain seq x y z
N MET A 1 -4.22 43.28 1.14
CA MET A 1 -4.44 42.88 -0.26
C MET A 1 -3.47 41.76 -0.56
N ILE A 2 -3.92 40.65 -1.14
CA ILE A 2 -3.02 39.59 -1.62
C ILE A 2 -2.44 40.09 -2.95
N ASP A 3 -1.12 40.15 -3.06
CA ASP A 3 -0.46 40.60 -4.29
C ASP A 3 -0.59 39.56 -5.41
N LEU A 4 -0.58 40.02 -6.66
CA LEU A 4 -0.73 39.16 -7.84
C LEU A 4 0.30 38.00 -7.87
N GLN A 5 1.52 38.26 -7.39
CA GLN A 5 2.54 37.22 -7.22
C GLN A 5 2.13 36.15 -6.20
N GLN A 6 1.61 36.55 -5.03
CA GLN A 6 1.16 35.59 -4.01
C GLN A 6 0.00 34.73 -4.52
N PHE A 7 -0.93 35.35 -5.25
CA PHE A 7 -2.03 34.62 -5.88
C PHE A 7 -1.52 33.61 -6.93
N ALA A 8 -0.59 34.01 -7.80
CA ALA A 8 0.01 33.11 -8.78
C ALA A 8 0.76 31.94 -8.12
N PHE A 9 1.49 32.18 -7.03
CA PHE A 9 2.15 31.12 -6.25
C PHE A 9 1.13 30.15 -5.63
N MET A 10 0.02 30.64 -5.09
CA MET A 10 -1.04 29.79 -4.52
C MET A 10 -1.66 28.89 -5.59
N VAL A 11 -1.97 29.44 -6.76
CA VAL A 11 -2.54 28.67 -7.89
C VAL A 11 -1.54 27.63 -8.40
N ALA A 12 -0.27 28.01 -8.57
CA ALA A 12 0.78 27.09 -9.00
C ALA A 12 0.97 25.94 -7.99
N ALA A 13 1.04 26.24 -6.69
CA ALA A 13 1.16 25.23 -5.65
C ALA A 13 -0.06 24.29 -5.60
N TYR A 14 -1.27 24.82 -5.80
CA TYR A 14 -2.50 24.04 -5.86
C TYR A 14 -2.50 23.06 -7.06
N LEU A 15 -2.15 23.56 -8.25
CA LEU A 15 -2.05 22.74 -9.45
C LEU A 15 -0.96 21.67 -9.34
N LEU A 16 0.18 22.03 -8.73
CA LEU A 16 1.28 21.09 -8.49
C LEU A 16 0.88 20.01 -7.48
N GLY A 17 0.11 20.36 -6.43
CA GLY A 17 -0.47 19.41 -5.49
C GLY A 17 -1.47 18.44 -6.15
N MET A 18 -2.34 18.95 -7.02
CA MET A 18 -3.28 18.12 -7.80
C MET A 18 -2.56 17.21 -8.78
N ALA A 19 -1.55 17.72 -9.49
CA ALA A 19 -0.72 16.93 -10.38
C ALA A 19 0.04 15.83 -9.62
N PHE A 20 0.53 16.13 -8.41
CA PHE A 20 1.18 15.16 -7.54
C PHE A 20 0.22 14.07 -7.06
N ALA A 21 -1.01 14.43 -6.68
CA ALA A 21 -2.05 13.47 -6.27
C ALA A 21 -2.43 12.50 -7.40
N GLY A 22 -2.47 12.98 -8.65
CA GLY A 22 -2.67 12.14 -9.84
C GLY A 22 -1.45 11.34 -10.28
N SER A 23 -0.26 11.68 -9.77
CA SER A 23 1.00 11.03 -10.16
C SER A 23 1.17 9.68 -9.49
N PHE A 24 1.95 8.79 -10.14
CA PHE A 24 2.29 7.48 -9.60
C PHE A 24 2.98 7.57 -8.22
N LEU A 25 3.77 8.62 -8.02
CA LEU A 25 4.44 8.89 -6.74
C LEU A 25 3.46 9.26 -5.63
N GLY A 26 2.43 10.07 -5.93
CA GLY A 26 1.38 10.43 -4.99
C GLY A 26 0.53 9.23 -4.58
N ARG A 27 0.15 8.37 -5.54
CA ARG A 27 -0.55 7.10 -5.25
C ARG A 27 0.27 6.21 -4.32
N ARG A 28 1.56 6.04 -4.61
CA ARG A 28 2.46 5.22 -3.78
C ARG A 28 2.65 5.80 -2.38
N TRP A 29 2.76 7.12 -2.25
CA TRP A 29 2.85 7.80 -0.96
C TRP A 29 1.57 7.63 -0.15
N MET A 30 0.41 7.86 -0.76
CA MET A 30 -0.90 7.71 -0.12
C MET A 30 -1.15 6.28 0.36
N GLY A 31 -0.81 5.27 -0.45
CA GLY A 31 -0.91 3.87 -0.04
C GLY A 31 0.09 3.50 1.08
N THR A 32 1.26 4.16 1.16
CA THR A 32 2.22 3.94 2.25
C THR A 32 1.70 4.50 3.58
N VAL A 33 1.11 5.70 3.53
CA VAL A 33 0.45 6.31 4.70
C VAL A 33 -0.72 5.46 5.16
N ASP A 34 -1.54 4.95 4.24
CA ASP A 34 -2.67 4.08 4.58
C ASP A 34 -2.24 2.76 5.25
N ILE A 35 -1.14 2.15 4.78
CA ILE A 35 -0.52 0.99 5.43
C ILE A 35 0.00 1.35 6.82
N PHE A 36 0.61 2.52 6.98
CA PHE A 36 1.10 2.99 8.27
C PHE A 36 -0.04 3.17 9.27
N LEU A 37 -1.16 3.78 8.85
CA LEU A 37 -2.35 3.91 9.69
C LEU A 37 -2.92 2.54 10.07
N HIS A 38 -3.04 1.61 9.12
CA HIS A 38 -3.49 0.25 9.43
C HIS A 38 -2.62 -0.44 10.48
N ARG A 39 -1.29 -0.23 10.42
CA ARG A 39 -0.35 -0.75 11.43
C ARG A 39 -0.53 -0.04 12.77
N LEU A 40 -0.72 1.28 12.78
CA LEU A 40 -0.91 2.07 14.01
C LEU A 40 -2.20 1.69 14.74
N PHE A 41 -3.30 1.57 14.01
CA PHE A 41 -4.62 1.23 14.56
C PHE A 41 -4.86 -0.29 14.70
N ARG A 42 -3.88 -1.13 14.34
CA ARG A 42 -3.98 -2.61 14.36
C ARG A 42 -5.23 -3.15 13.65
N ILE A 43 -5.68 -2.46 12.59
CA ILE A 43 -6.86 -2.85 11.82
C ILE A 43 -6.53 -4.09 11.00
N GLU A 44 -7.47 -5.04 10.94
CA GLU A 44 -7.30 -6.24 10.14
C GLU A 44 -7.25 -5.90 8.65
N ILE A 45 -6.18 -6.35 7.98
CA ILE A 45 -6.01 -6.16 6.56
C ILE A 45 -6.86 -7.19 5.83
N THR A 46 -7.79 -6.70 5.00
CA THR A 46 -8.60 -7.55 4.11
C THR A 46 -7.89 -7.83 2.79
N MET A 47 -8.28 -8.90 2.09
CA MET A 47 -7.74 -9.21 0.74
C MET A 47 -7.97 -8.06 -0.25
N ARG A 48 -9.13 -7.39 -0.16
CA ARG A 48 -9.46 -6.26 -1.04
C ARG A 48 -8.46 -5.11 -0.88
N GLN A 49 -8.13 -4.74 0.36
CA GLN A 49 -7.13 -3.70 0.65
C GLN A 49 -5.74 -4.11 0.16
N TYR A 50 -5.35 -5.37 0.35
CA TYR A 50 -4.09 -5.88 -0.16
C TYR A 50 -3.97 -5.75 -1.68
N PHE A 51 -5.01 -6.13 -2.43
CA PHE A 51 -5.03 -5.98 -3.89
C PHE A 51 -5.03 -4.52 -4.34
N TYR A 52 -5.76 -3.68 -3.61
CA TYR A 52 -5.75 -2.23 -3.85
C TYR A 52 -4.35 -1.65 -3.71
N TRP A 53 -3.62 -1.97 -2.64
CA TRP A 53 -2.25 -1.50 -2.45
C TRP A 53 -1.27 -2.06 -3.48
N ARG A 54 -1.39 -3.35 -3.82
CA ARG A 54 -0.46 -4.00 -4.76
C ARG A 54 -0.64 -3.53 -6.19
N TYR A 55 -1.88 -3.46 -6.67
CA TYR A 55 -2.17 -3.23 -8.09
C TYR A 55 -2.56 -1.78 -8.40
N VAL A 56 -3.31 -1.11 -7.52
CA VAL A 56 -3.77 0.26 -7.77
C VAL A 56 -2.73 1.29 -7.31
N MET A 57 -2.18 1.09 -6.11
CA MET A 57 -1.16 1.99 -5.56
C MET A 57 0.28 1.61 -5.96
N GLY A 58 0.49 0.47 -6.62
CA GLY A 58 1.79 0.03 -7.12
C GLY A 58 2.82 -0.26 -6.01
N ILE A 59 2.37 -0.66 -4.82
CA ILE A 59 3.24 -0.98 -3.69
C ILE A 59 3.82 -2.38 -3.90
N ALA A 60 5.15 -2.48 -3.98
CA ALA A 60 5.84 -3.72 -4.31
C ALA A 60 5.67 -4.83 -3.25
N ASN A 61 5.62 -4.48 -1.97
CA ASN A 61 5.47 -5.44 -0.89
C ASN A 61 4.48 -4.96 0.19
N PRO A 62 3.17 -4.96 -0.12
CA PRO A 62 2.15 -4.56 0.84
C PRO A 62 1.94 -5.65 1.90
N PRO A 63 1.53 -5.30 3.12
CA PRO A 63 1.36 -6.25 4.20
C PRO A 63 0.27 -7.28 3.84
N LYS A 64 0.62 -8.57 3.93
CA LYS A 64 -0.28 -9.67 3.57
C LYS A 64 -1.37 -9.88 4.63
N PRO A 65 -2.62 -10.15 4.22
CA PRO A 65 -3.72 -10.45 5.14
C PRO A 65 -3.49 -11.80 5.85
N LYS A 66 -4.11 -11.98 7.02
CA LYS A 66 -3.91 -13.17 7.88
C LYS A 66 -4.14 -14.50 7.16
N ALA A 67 -5.12 -14.55 6.26
CA ALA A 67 -5.44 -15.74 5.46
C ALA A 67 -4.25 -16.20 4.58
N PHE A 68 -3.52 -15.27 3.96
CA PHE A 68 -2.35 -15.59 3.14
C PHE A 68 -1.18 -16.11 4.00
N LYS A 69 -0.98 -15.52 5.19
CA LYS A 69 0.04 -16.01 6.13
C LYS A 69 -0.25 -17.43 6.61
N ARG A 70 -1.52 -17.78 6.80
CA ARG A 70 -1.95 -19.12 7.21
C ARG A 70 -1.71 -20.15 6.10
N ALA A 71 -1.99 -19.79 4.84
CA ALA A 71 -1.75 -20.65 3.69
C ALA A 71 -0.25 -20.95 3.49
N GLU A 72 0.63 -19.95 3.57
CA GLU A 72 2.09 -20.17 3.49
C GLU A 72 2.61 -21.08 4.61
N GLY A 73 2.02 -20.99 5.81
CA GLY A 73 2.36 -21.89 6.92
C GLY A 73 1.97 -23.35 6.63
N MET A 74 0.79 -23.56 6.04
CA MET A 74 0.33 -24.91 5.68
C MET A 74 1.14 -25.50 4.52
N GLU A 75 1.49 -24.70 3.51
CA GLU A 75 2.34 -25.12 2.40
C GLU A 75 3.70 -25.61 2.89
N LYS A 76 4.34 -24.87 3.79
CA LYS A 76 5.61 -25.30 4.41
C LYS A 76 5.49 -26.62 5.16
N ILE A 77 4.40 -26.82 5.90
CA ILE A 77 4.15 -28.07 6.63
C ILE A 77 3.95 -29.23 5.64
N LEU A 78 3.14 -29.03 4.59
CA LEU A 78 2.92 -30.03 3.55
C LEU A 78 4.20 -30.39 2.81
N LEU A 79 5.00 -29.41 2.40
CA LEU A 79 6.31 -29.63 1.78
C LEU A 79 7.22 -30.47 2.66
N ASN A 80 7.34 -30.11 3.94
CA ASN A 80 8.14 -30.87 4.91
C ASN A 80 7.63 -32.30 5.12
N LEU A 81 6.32 -32.53 5.07
CA LEU A 81 5.74 -33.86 5.20
C LEU A 81 6.00 -34.70 3.94
N LEU A 82 5.93 -34.10 2.75
CA LEU A 82 6.21 -34.76 1.48
C LEU A 82 7.68 -35.14 1.35
N THR A 83 8.61 -34.25 1.69
CA THR A 83 10.05 -34.55 1.67
C THR A 83 10.47 -35.57 2.73
N ARG A 84 9.83 -35.58 3.90
CA ARG A 84 10.10 -36.59 4.94
C ARG A 84 9.51 -37.96 4.62
N SER A 85 8.50 -38.04 3.76
CA SER A 85 7.90 -39.30 3.30
C SER A 85 8.69 -39.97 2.17
N SER A 86 9.66 -39.28 1.57
CA SER A 86 10.49 -39.80 0.45
C SER A 86 11.85 -40.35 0.87
N GLU A 87 12.16 -40.35 2.18
CA GLU A 87 13.32 -41.01 2.81
C GLU A 87 12.90 -42.33 3.46
#